data_AF-A0A9P7N6L8-F1
#
_entry.id   AF-A0A9P7N6L8-F1
#
_cell.length_a   1.000
_cell.length_b   1.000
_cell.length_c   1.000
_cell.angle_alpha   90.00
_cell.angle_beta   90.00
_cell.angle_gamma   90.00
#
_symmetry.space_group_name_H-M   'P 1'
#
loop_
_entity.id
_entity.type
_entity.pdbx_description
1 polymer ?
#
loop_
_entity_poly.entity_id
_entity_poly.type
_entity_poly.pdbx_seq_one_letter_code
_entity_poly.pdbx_strand_id
1 'polypeptide(L)'
;MSPSSRVPARCLGNASFQPENLIVDNDKLQQTRALLTQDDLFGAIRLLFGLPERDAYTYHAMTAVKLAEVQRVVDLGDVNGLHAWYRAQDGSP
;
A
#
# COMPACT_ATOMS: atom_id res chain seq x y z
N MET A 1 27.72 25.86 11.82
CA MET A 1 26.93 24.62 11.64
C MET A 1 26.17 24.76 10.34
N SER A 2 26.56 24.01 9.31
CA SER A 2 25.89 24.04 8.00
C SER A 2 24.49 23.43 8.11
N PRO A 3 23.48 23.93 7.37
CA PRO A 3 22.15 23.34 7.39
C PRO A 3 22.22 21.92 6.84
N SER A 4 21.71 20.96 7.61
CA SER A 4 21.50 19.57 7.19
C SER A 4 20.78 19.55 5.84
N SER A 5 21.35 18.91 4.83
CA SER A 5 20.70 18.77 3.53
C SER A 5 19.39 18.01 3.75
N ARG A 6 18.25 18.70 3.62
CA ARG A 6 16.94 18.03 3.60
C ARG A 6 16.98 17.01 2.47
N VAL A 7 16.89 15.72 2.82
CA VAL A 7 16.67 14.65 1.83
C VAL A 7 15.43 15.06 1.03
N PRO A 8 15.52 15.26 -0.29
CA PRO A 8 14.36 15.62 -1.08
C PRO A 8 13.31 14.52 -0.93
N ALA A 9 12.05 14.92 -0.76
CA ALA A 9 10.93 13.99 -0.64
C ALA A 9 10.95 13.02 -1.84
N ARG A 10 11.06 11.72 -1.55
CA ARG A 10 11.22 10.67 -2.57
C ARG A 10 9.86 10.21 -3.10
N CYS A 11 9.09 11.15 -3.65
CA CYS A 11 7.88 10.82 -4.41
C CYS A 11 8.14 11.05 -5.89
N LEU A 12 9.22 10.46 -6.43
CA LEU A 12 9.57 10.65 -7.85
C LEU A 12 8.61 9.91 -8.79
N GLY A 13 7.81 8.95 -8.27
CA GLY A 13 6.79 8.23 -9.04
C GLY A 13 7.33 7.63 -10.33
N ASN A 14 6.46 7.50 -11.33
CA ASN A 14 6.87 7.23 -12.70
C ASN A 14 7.06 8.58 -13.44
N ALA A 15 8.30 8.89 -13.82
CA ALA A 15 8.63 10.16 -14.50
C ALA A 15 7.96 10.32 -15.87
N SER A 16 7.46 9.23 -16.47
CA SER A 16 6.71 9.24 -17.72
C SER A 16 5.20 9.20 -17.51
N PHE A 17 4.73 9.33 -16.27
CA PHE A 17 3.30 9.35 -15.98
C PHE A 17 2.65 10.64 -16.49
N GLN A 18 1.71 10.49 -17.41
CA GLN A 18 0.90 11.58 -17.98
C GLN A 18 -0.58 11.30 -17.70
N PRO A 19 -1.19 11.96 -16.70
CA PRO A 19 -2.58 11.74 -16.30
C PRO A 19 -3.58 11.84 -17.46
N GLU A 20 -3.37 12.80 -18.34
CA GLU A 20 -4.20 13.06 -19.52
C GLU A 20 -4.26 11.85 -20.46
N ASN A 21 -3.14 11.15 -20.65
CA ASN A 21 -3.10 9.94 -21.48
C ASN A 21 -3.75 8.76 -20.77
N LEU A 22 -3.59 8.66 -19.45
CA LEU A 22 -4.18 7.57 -18.67
C LEU A 22 -5.71 7.59 -18.73
N ILE A 23 -6.33 8.77 -18.65
CA ILE A 23 -7.79 8.91 -18.61
C ILE A 23 -8.44 8.41 -19.92
N VAL A 24 -7.73 8.50 -21.04
CA VAL A 24 -8.24 8.07 -22.36
C VAL A 24 -7.78 6.67 -22.76
N ASP A 25 -6.85 6.05 -22.01
CA ASP A 25 -6.35 4.69 -22.23
C ASP A 25 -7.34 3.65 -21.68
N ASN A 26 -8.40 3.38 -22.46
CA ASN A 26 -9.47 2.47 -22.06
C ASN A 26 -8.98 1.04 -21.79
N ASP A 27 -7.98 0.56 -22.53
CA ASP A 27 -7.44 -0.79 -22.38
C ASP A 27 -6.73 -0.93 -21.04
N LYS A 28 -5.84 0.01 -20.69
CA LYS A 28 -5.18 0.02 -19.38
C LYS A 28 -6.19 0.15 -18.24
N LEU A 29 -7.21 1.00 -18.40
CA LEU A 29 -8.27 1.15 -17.39
C LEU A 29 -9.09 -0.14 -17.22
N GLN A 30 -9.40 -0.85 -18.31
CA GLN A 30 -10.11 -2.13 -18.24
C GLN A 30 -9.27 -3.22 -17.56
N GLN A 31 -7.99 -3.34 -17.92
CA GLN A 31 -7.07 -4.28 -17.27
C GLN A 31 -6.90 -3.98 -15.78
N THR A 32 -6.80 -2.70 -15.42
CA THR A 32 -6.73 -2.28 -14.01
C THR A 32 -7.99 -2.69 -13.24
N ARG A 33 -9.17 -2.49 -13.82
CA ARG A 33 -10.44 -2.92 -13.19
C ARG A 33 -10.51 -4.44 -13.03
N ALA A 34 -10.02 -5.21 -14.00
CA ALA A 34 -9.98 -6.66 -13.90
C ALA A 34 -9.12 -7.15 -12.74
N LEU A 35 -7.99 -6.49 -12.47
CA LEU A 35 -7.14 -6.77 -11.29
C LEU A 35 -7.86 -6.41 -9.98
N LEU A 36 -8.54 -5.26 -9.95
CA LEU A 36 -9.33 -4.87 -8.78
C LEU A 36 -10.49 -5.83 -8.47
N THR A 37 -11.14 -6.40 -9.48
CA THR A 37 -12.18 -7.45 -9.28
C THR A 37 -11.61 -8.75 -8.70
N GLN A 38 -10.30 -8.95 -8.78
CA GLN A 38 -9.59 -10.09 -8.19
C GLN A 38 -8.95 -9.74 -6.84
N ASP A 39 -9.31 -8.60 -6.25
CA ASP A 39 -8.70 -8.06 -5.03
C ASP A 39 -7.19 -7.81 -5.13
N ASP A 40 -6.63 -7.73 -6.34
CA ASP A 40 -5.21 -7.43 -6.58
C ASP A 40 -4.97 -5.93 -6.70
N LEU A 41 -5.02 -5.25 -5.55
CA LEU A 41 -4.70 -3.81 -5.48
C LEU A 41 -3.24 -3.52 -5.87
N PHE A 42 -2.30 -4.42 -5.54
CA PHE A 42 -0.89 -4.22 -5.84
C PHE A 42 -0.63 -4.20 -7.35
N GLY A 43 -1.11 -5.22 -8.07
CA GLY A 43 -1.02 -5.29 -9.52
C GLY A 43 -1.77 -4.14 -10.20
N ALA A 44 -2.97 -3.80 -9.71
CA ALA A 44 -3.77 -2.70 -10.25
C ALA A 44 -3.03 -1.35 -10.18
N ILE A 45 -2.48 -1.00 -9.02
CA ILE A 45 -1.76 0.27 -8.81
C ILE A 45 -0.48 0.30 -9.65
N ARG A 46 0.25 -0.81 -9.72
CA ARG A 46 1.45 -0.92 -10.57
C ARG A 46 1.14 -0.70 -12.04
N LEU A 47 0.10 -1.37 -12.56
CA LEU A 47 -0.31 -1.25 -13.95
C LEU A 47 -0.76 0.17 -14.28
N LEU A 48 -1.62 0.74 -13.43
CA LEU A 48 -2.24 2.04 -13.67
C LEU A 48 -1.21 3.17 -13.71
N PHE A 49 -0.31 3.20 -12.74
CA PHE A 49 0.71 4.26 -12.61
C PHE A 49 2.05 3.92 -13.27
N GLY A 50 2.21 2.70 -13.79
CA GLY A 50 3.47 2.23 -14.38
C GLY A 50 4.60 2.15 -13.36
N LEU A 51 4.32 1.60 -12.18
CA LEU A 51 5.30 1.44 -11.10
C LEU A 51 6.09 0.14 -11.26
N PRO A 52 7.37 0.11 -10.87
CA PRO A 52 8.17 -1.11 -10.89
C PRO A 52 7.64 -2.15 -9.91
N GLU A 53 8.04 -3.41 -10.10
CA GLU A 53 7.64 -4.52 -9.21
C GLU A 53 8.11 -4.39 -7.78
N ARG A 54 9.32 -3.88 -7.62
CA ARG A 54 9.98 -3.74 -6.34
C ARG A 54 10.48 -2.31 -6.28
N ASP A 55 9.59 -1.40 -5.93
CA ASP A 55 10.04 -0.09 -5.49
C ASP A 55 10.63 -0.18 -4.07
N ALA A 56 11.42 0.83 -3.72
CA ALA A 56 11.99 0.97 -2.38
C ALA A 56 11.16 1.92 -1.51
N TYR A 57 9.92 2.23 -1.91
CA TYR A 57 9.09 3.20 -1.24
C TYR A 57 8.20 2.52 -0.19
N THR A 58 8.27 2.99 1.05
CA THR A 58 7.38 2.49 2.10
C THR A 58 6.01 3.16 1.98
N TYR A 59 5.00 2.39 1.60
CA TYR A 59 3.60 2.84 1.60
C TYR A 59 3.02 2.79 3.01
N HIS A 60 2.56 3.94 3.50
CA HIS A 60 1.84 4.03 4.76
C HIS A 60 0.33 4.06 4.48
N ALA A 61 -0.34 2.92 4.66
CA ALA A 61 -1.80 2.87 4.59
C ALA A 61 -2.40 3.31 5.94
N MET A 62 -3.21 4.38 5.93
CA MET A 62 -4.01 4.80 7.09
C MET A 62 -5.48 4.54 6.78
N THR A 63 -6.13 3.73 7.61
CA THR A 63 -7.58 3.51 7.54
C THR A 63 -8.23 3.97 8.84
N ALA A 64 -9.41 4.59 8.73
CA ALA A 64 -10.27 4.88 9.88
C ALA A 64 -11.27 3.73 10.00
N VAL A 65 -11.17 2.97 11.07
CA VAL A 65 -12.01 1.80 11.35
C VAL A 65 -12.75 2.00 12.65
N LYS A 66 -13.93 1.39 12.77
CA LYS A 66 -14.64 1.32 14.05
C LYS A 66 -13.87 0.44 15.03
N LEU A 67 -14.01 0.71 16.32
CA LEU A 67 -13.35 -0.09 17.37
C LEU A 67 -13.64 -1.60 17.25
N ALA A 68 -14.86 -1.99 16.86
CA ALA A 68 -15.20 -3.40 16.64
C ALA A 68 -14.46 -4.03 15.45
N GLU A 69 -14.18 -3.23 14.40
CA GLU A 69 -13.40 -3.68 13.24
C GLU A 69 -11.92 -3.81 13.61
N VAL A 70 -11.40 -2.93 14.48
CA VAL A 70 -10.06 -3.07 15.07
C VAL A 70 -9.96 -4.38 15.85
N GLN A 71 -10.89 -4.65 16.76
CA GLN A 71 -10.87 -5.89 17.56
C GLN A 71 -10.91 -7.12 16.65
N ARG A 72 -11.77 -7.12 15.62
CA ARG A 72 -11.83 -8.21 14.64
C ARG A 72 -10.51 -8.44 13.91
N VAL A 73 -9.78 -7.38 13.54
CA VAL A 73 -8.48 -7.50 12.87
C VAL A 73 -7.41 -8.02 13.84
N VAL A 74 -7.42 -7.58 15.10
CA VAL A 74 -6.54 -8.11 16.15
C VAL A 74 -6.78 -9.61 16.34
N ASP A 75 -8.05 -10.03 16.46
CA ASP A 75 -8.42 -11.44 16.61
C ASP A 75 -7.95 -12.28 15.39
N LEU A 76 -7.94 -11.70 14.18
CA LEU A 76 -7.49 -12.39 12.96
C LEU A 76 -5.98 -12.56 12.86
N GLY A 77 -5.18 -11.64 13.40
CA GLY A 77 -3.74 -11.82 13.38
C GLY A 77 -3.26 -12.86 14.40
N ASP A 78 -4.03 -13.14 15.46
CA ASP A 78 -3.77 -14.27 16.37
C ASP A 78 -3.91 -15.59 15.62
N VAL A 79 -4.97 -15.70 14.82
CA VAL A 79 -5.23 -16.88 13.97
C VAL A 79 -4.11 -17.10 12.93
N ASN A 80 -3.49 -16.01 12.45
CA ASN A 80 -2.46 -16.06 11.41
C ASN A 80 -1.02 -15.92 11.93
N GLY A 81 -0.81 -15.87 13.26
CA GLY A 81 0.52 -15.70 13.86
C GLY A 81 1.21 -14.37 13.55
N LEU A 82 0.44 -13.34 13.16
CA LEU A 82 0.93 -12.03 12.73
C LEU A 82 1.07 -11.03 13.90
N HIS A 83 0.63 -11.40 15.12
CA HIS A 83 0.70 -10.58 16.32
C HIS A 83 1.85 -10.92 17.29
N ALA A 84 2.95 -11.51 16.82
CA ALA A 84 4.11 -11.82 17.68
C ALA A 84 4.71 -10.61 18.47
N TRP A 85 4.28 -9.39 18.16
CA TRP A 85 4.67 -8.11 18.75
C TRP A 85 3.76 -7.65 19.91
N TYR A 86 2.57 -8.24 20.07
CA TYR A 86 1.74 -8.12 21.28
C TYR A 86 1.75 -9.48 21.95
N ARG A 87 2.51 -9.61 23.03
CA ARG A 87 2.42 -10.74 23.95
C ARG A 87 2.12 -10.20 25.32
N ALA A 88 1.36 -10.96 26.09
CA ALA A 88 1.25 -10.69 27.51
C ALA A 88 2.64 -10.80 28.18
N GLN A 89 2.75 -10.28 29.39
CA GLN A 89 4.01 -10.22 30.13
C GLN A 89 4.61 -11.62 30.42
N ASP A 90 3.77 -12.65 30.39
CA ASP A 90 4.15 -14.06 30.53
C ASP A 90 4.52 -14.74 29.19
N GLY A 91 4.49 -14.01 28.08
CA GLY A 91 4.84 -14.49 26.76
C GLY A 91 3.74 -15.26 26.04
N SER A 92 2.53 -15.38 26.61
CA SER A 92 1.37 -15.86 25.86
C SER A 92 1.01 -14.88 24.73
N PRO A 93 0.43 -15.37 23.61
CA PRO A 93 -0.21 -14.49 22.62
C PRO A 93 -1.18 -13.54 23.32
#